data_AF-A0ABD3EZ78-F1
#
_entry.id   AF-A0ABD3EZ78-F1
#
_cell.length_a   1.000
_cell.length_b   1.000
_cell.length_c   1.000
_cell.angle_alpha   90.00
_cell.angle_beta   90.00
_cell.angle_gamma   90.00
#
_symmetry.space_group_name_H-M   'P 1'
#
loop_
_entity.id
_entity.type
_entity.pdbx_description
1 polymer ?
#
loop_
_entity_poly.entity_id
_entity_poly.type
_entity_poly.pdbx_seq_one_letter_code
_entity_poly.pdbx_strand_id
1 'polypeptide(L)'
;MQFSRCLLAEVFLLLFSSIICASKADSNHISAPDTYVHGRLLRGADSSTEEDRGLWTELKSGVKTAWWSRREKSAAYVKAKLKLTGLDDAAMKASKNYHTYQVYLYKVEGLKLDKWVYGNMDTSSKVWKRFGLGQMTSAQRKSSPKLQTYEHFLKKYDDAVYKHGFAFQFPESKPEMEATLRIWEATNRPESYVKKLLKIDDGEDEFDVITHSVVTYYKSEK
;
A
#
# COMPACT_ATOMS: atom_id res chain seq x y z
N MET A 1 14.80 22.79 45.47
CA MET A 1 14.44 21.37 45.70
C MET A 1 13.40 21.01 44.65
N GLN A 2 13.71 20.57 43.43
CA GLN A 2 14.38 19.34 42.96
C GLN A 2 13.79 18.02 43.49
N PHE A 3 13.61 17.09 42.52
CA PHE A 3 13.10 15.72 42.55
C PHE A 3 11.55 15.61 42.47
N SER A 4 10.93 14.99 41.46
CA SER A 4 11.31 13.75 40.76
C SER A 4 10.88 13.70 39.29
N ARG A 5 11.77 13.12 38.47
CA ARG A 5 11.54 12.68 37.08
C ARG A 5 11.12 11.20 37.05
N CYS A 6 10.53 10.80 35.92
CA CYS A 6 10.54 9.46 35.31
C CYS A 6 9.47 8.43 35.71
N LEU A 7 9.13 7.62 34.69
CA LEU A 7 8.35 6.36 34.65
C LEU A 7 6.84 6.57 34.46
N LEU A 8 6.15 6.03 33.45
CA LEU A 8 6.43 4.93 32.54
C LEU A 8 5.57 5.08 31.27
N ALA A 9 6.22 4.99 30.12
CA ALA A 9 5.62 4.43 28.92
C ALA A 9 5.33 2.93 29.14
N GLU A 10 4.54 2.33 28.25
CA GLU A 10 4.20 0.89 28.15
C GLU A 10 2.86 0.48 28.76
N VAL A 11 1.77 0.60 27.99
CA VAL A 11 0.78 -0.48 27.88
C VAL A 11 0.11 -0.35 26.52
N PHE A 12 0.54 -1.11 25.51
CA PHE A 12 -0.35 -1.72 24.50
C PHE A 12 0.50 -2.70 23.66
N LEU A 13 1.00 -3.73 24.32
CA LEU A 13 1.75 -4.84 23.73
C LEU A 13 1.09 -6.15 24.16
N LEU A 14 -0.15 -6.40 23.73
CA LEU A 14 -0.78 -7.71 23.89
C LEU A 14 -1.71 -7.94 22.69
N LEU A 15 -1.33 -8.85 21.80
CA LEU A 15 -2.16 -9.90 21.20
C LEU A 15 -1.27 -10.68 20.20
N PHE A 16 -0.35 -11.48 20.75
CA PHE A 16 0.20 -12.63 20.04
C PHE A 16 -0.26 -13.87 20.81
N SER A 17 -1.21 -14.62 20.24
CA SER A 17 -1.48 -15.99 20.63
C SER A 17 -1.64 -16.83 19.37
N SER A 18 -0.64 -17.69 19.19
CA SER A 18 -0.75 -19.10 18.79
C SER A 18 -1.47 -19.44 17.48
N ILE A 19 -0.72 -19.88 16.46
CA ILE A 19 -0.84 -21.26 15.91
C ILE A 19 0.55 -21.72 15.41
N ILE A 20 1.14 -22.68 16.11
CA ILE A 20 2.12 -23.64 15.58
C ILE A 20 1.40 -24.98 15.59
N CYS A 21 1.30 -25.65 14.45
CA CYS A 21 1.30 -27.11 14.39
C CYS A 21 2.18 -27.56 13.23
N ALA A 22 3.11 -28.45 13.56
CA ALA A 22 4.10 -29.06 12.71
C ALA A 22 3.53 -30.28 11.96
N SER A 23 4.39 -30.80 11.08
CA SER A 23 4.34 -32.00 10.22
C SER A 23 3.78 -33.29 10.88
N LYS A 24 3.36 -34.33 10.14
CA LYS A 24 4.19 -35.20 9.28
C LYS A 24 3.35 -36.20 8.45
N ALA A 25 4.01 -36.72 7.41
CA ALA A 25 3.60 -37.63 6.33
C ALA A 25 3.11 -39.03 6.75
N ASP A 26 2.46 -39.73 5.82
CA ASP A 26 2.75 -41.14 5.53
C ASP A 26 2.48 -41.56 4.07
N SER A 27 3.17 -42.62 3.67
CA SER A 27 3.60 -43.03 2.32
C SER A 27 2.87 -44.27 1.78
N ASN A 28 3.12 -44.58 0.50
CA ASN A 28 3.06 -45.86 -0.23
C ASN A 28 1.80 -46.08 -1.11
N HIS A 29 1.84 -46.68 -2.31
CA HIS A 29 2.86 -47.15 -3.27
C HIS A 29 2.07 -47.67 -4.50
N ILE A 30 2.65 -47.69 -5.71
CA ILE A 30 2.51 -48.72 -6.79
C ILE A 30 2.81 -48.11 -8.18
N SER A 31 4.03 -48.44 -8.63
CA SER A 31 4.50 -48.91 -9.96
C SER A 31 4.36 -48.09 -11.26
N ALA A 32 5.53 -47.91 -11.88
CA ALA A 32 5.83 -47.35 -13.20
C ALA A 32 5.52 -48.33 -14.38
N PRO A 33 5.76 -47.91 -15.64
CA PRO A 33 7.08 -48.20 -16.24
C PRO A 33 7.72 -47.06 -17.07
N ASP A 34 9.01 -47.29 -17.31
CA ASP A 34 10.07 -46.54 -17.98
C ASP A 34 9.76 -45.71 -19.23
N THR A 35 10.46 -44.56 -19.34
CA THR A 35 11.30 -44.26 -20.52
C THR A 35 12.39 -43.23 -20.19
N TYR A 36 13.63 -43.62 -20.44
CA TYR A 36 14.86 -42.85 -20.34
C TYR A 36 14.93 -41.71 -21.37
N VAL A 37 15.29 -40.49 -20.92
CA VAL A 37 16.23 -39.63 -21.66
C VAL A 37 17.19 -38.97 -20.68
N HIS A 38 18.45 -39.40 -20.74
CA HIS A 38 19.59 -38.72 -20.16
C HIS A 38 19.83 -37.37 -20.83
N GLY A 39 20.11 -36.35 -20.02
CA GLY A 39 21.17 -35.39 -20.33
C GLY A 39 20.75 -34.03 -20.88
N ARG A 40 20.65 -33.05 -19.98
CA ARG A 40 21.45 -31.82 -20.13
C ARG A 40 21.63 -31.12 -18.79
N LEU A 41 22.80 -31.37 -18.20
CA LEU A 41 23.45 -30.45 -17.29
C LEU A 41 23.66 -29.13 -18.03
N LEU A 42 23.01 -28.05 -17.60
CA LEU A 42 23.47 -26.70 -17.90
C LEU A 42 24.35 -26.23 -16.75
N ARG A 43 25.60 -26.66 -16.81
CA ARG A 43 26.74 -25.98 -16.18
C ARG A 43 27.44 -25.16 -17.26
N GLY A 44 27.59 -23.87 -17.02
CA GLY A 44 28.29 -22.91 -17.89
C GLY A 44 27.30 -21.89 -18.46
N ALA A 45 27.43 -20.58 -18.29
CA ALA A 45 28.64 -19.80 -18.07
C ALA A 45 28.37 -18.62 -17.13
N ASP A 46 29.34 -18.32 -16.28
CA ASP A 46 29.50 -16.99 -15.69
C ASP A 46 29.61 -15.94 -16.80
N SER A 47 28.52 -15.24 -17.04
CA SER A 47 28.58 -13.83 -17.43
C SER A 47 27.70 -13.08 -16.45
N SER A 48 28.23 -12.85 -15.24
CA SER A 48 27.65 -11.86 -14.34
C SER A 48 27.84 -10.50 -14.99
N THR A 49 26.95 -10.16 -15.92
CA THR A 49 26.83 -8.81 -16.46
C THR A 49 26.49 -7.90 -15.29
N GLU A 50 27.01 -6.68 -15.34
CA GLU A 50 26.84 -5.68 -14.28
C GLU A 50 25.35 -5.34 -14.02
N GLU A 51 24.47 -5.73 -14.95
CA GLU A 51 23.01 -5.65 -14.87
C GLU A 51 22.41 -6.60 -13.82
N ASP A 52 22.98 -7.80 -13.61
CA ASP A 52 22.49 -8.73 -12.58
C ASP A 52 22.81 -8.21 -11.17
N ARG A 53 23.90 -7.46 -10.99
CA ARG A 53 24.25 -6.86 -9.69
C ARG A 53 23.25 -5.79 -9.26
N GLY A 54 22.61 -5.09 -10.21
CA GLY A 54 21.53 -4.13 -9.94
C GLY A 54 20.25 -4.81 -9.47
N LEU A 55 19.81 -5.83 -10.21
CA LEU A 55 18.59 -6.59 -9.90
C LEU A 55 18.68 -7.32 -8.56
N TRP A 56 19.81 -7.97 -8.24
CA TRP A 56 19.97 -8.66 -6.95
C TRP A 56 20.11 -7.68 -5.77
N THR A 57 20.62 -6.46 -5.97
CA THR A 57 20.72 -5.45 -4.90
C THR A 57 19.38 -4.74 -4.67
N GLU A 58 18.64 -4.43 -5.72
CA GLU A 58 17.27 -3.92 -5.64
C GLU A 58 16.29 -4.96 -5.08
N LEU A 59 16.42 -6.22 -5.46
CA LEU A 59 15.58 -7.30 -4.92
C LEU A 59 15.87 -7.53 -3.43
N LYS A 60 17.14 -7.50 -3.01
CA LYS A 60 17.54 -7.58 -1.58
C LYS A 60 17.03 -6.37 -0.79
N SER A 61 17.11 -5.17 -1.36
CA SER A 61 16.60 -3.95 -0.70
C SER A 61 15.07 -3.94 -0.62
N GLY A 62 14.38 -4.39 -1.67
CA GLY A 62 12.92 -4.51 -1.75
C GLY A 62 12.35 -5.49 -0.73
N VAL A 63 12.94 -6.68 -0.59
CA VAL A 63 12.54 -7.67 0.42
C VAL A 63 12.79 -7.15 1.84
N LYS A 64 13.96 -6.54 2.08
CA LYS A 64 14.32 -6.02 3.41
C LYS A 64 13.42 -4.88 3.86
N THR A 65 13.15 -3.93 2.96
CA THR A 65 12.26 -2.79 3.25
C THR A 65 10.81 -3.24 3.44
N ALA A 66 10.34 -4.24 2.69
CA ALA A 66 9.04 -4.87 2.91
C ALA A 66 8.95 -5.58 4.26
N TRP A 67 10.02 -6.26 4.69
CA TRP A 67 10.08 -6.85 6.03
C TRP A 67 10.01 -5.78 7.12
N TRP A 68 10.79 -4.69 6.99
CA TRP A 68 10.76 -3.58 7.95
C TRP A 68 9.40 -2.91 8.03
N SER A 69 8.74 -2.65 6.90
CA SER A 69 7.44 -1.99 6.88
C SER A 69 6.34 -2.88 7.47
N ARG A 70 6.32 -4.17 7.12
CA ARG A 70 5.34 -5.15 7.66
C ARG A 70 5.52 -5.43 9.14
N ARG A 71 6.75 -5.34 9.65
CA ARG A 71 7.06 -5.47 11.09
C ARG A 71 6.97 -4.13 11.84
N GLU A 72 6.43 -3.10 11.19
CA GLU A 72 6.21 -1.76 11.76
C GLU A 72 7.45 -1.21 12.47
N LYS A 73 8.63 -1.47 11.90
CA LYS A 73 9.86 -0.86 12.43
C LYS A 73 9.74 0.66 12.34
N SER A 74 10.32 1.39 13.28
CA SER A 74 10.22 2.85 13.23
C SER A 74 11.12 3.41 12.13
N ALA A 75 10.76 4.56 11.57
CA ALA A 75 11.60 5.27 10.62
C ALA A 75 13.00 5.58 11.20
N ALA A 76 13.07 5.92 12.49
CA ALA A 76 14.33 6.13 13.21
C ALA A 76 15.18 4.85 13.28
N TYR A 77 14.57 3.70 13.55
CA TYR A 77 15.26 2.40 13.54
C TYR A 77 15.86 2.10 12.16
N VAL A 78 15.10 2.32 11.09
CA VAL A 78 15.57 2.05 9.72
C VAL A 78 16.66 3.05 9.31
N LYS A 79 16.52 4.34 9.64
CA LYS A 79 17.59 5.34 9.45
C LYS A 79 18.88 4.90 10.13
N ALA A 80 18.83 4.45 11.38
CA ALA A 80 20.00 3.96 12.11
C ALA A 80 20.63 2.73 11.45
N LYS A 81 19.81 1.75 11.04
CA LYS A 81 20.29 0.55 10.34
C LYS A 81 20.90 0.84 8.97
N LEU A 82 20.48 1.93 8.32
CA LEU A 82 21.03 2.41 7.05
C LEU A 82 22.20 3.39 7.23
N LYS A 83 22.62 3.64 8.48
CA LYS A 83 23.68 4.60 8.82
C LYS A 83 23.40 6.01 8.29
N LEU A 84 22.13 6.41 8.34
CA LEU A 84 21.66 7.75 7.95
C LEU A 84 21.40 8.66 9.16
N THR A 85 21.58 8.15 10.38
CA THR A 85 21.41 8.93 11.60
C THR A 85 22.53 9.96 11.73
N GLY A 86 22.16 11.20 12.09
CA GLY A 86 23.12 12.29 12.28
C GLY A 86 23.60 12.97 11.00
N LEU A 87 23.16 12.48 9.83
CA LEU A 87 23.35 13.20 8.57
C LEU A 87 22.30 14.29 8.43
N ASP A 88 22.71 15.46 7.93
CA ASP A 88 21.76 16.47 7.46
C ASP A 88 21.04 15.99 6.18
N ASP A 89 20.05 16.75 5.72
CA ASP A 89 19.24 16.36 4.57
C ASP A 89 20.04 16.24 3.27
N ALA A 90 21.07 17.06 3.06
CA ALA A 90 21.89 17.02 1.85
C ALA A 90 22.81 15.80 1.87
N ALA A 91 23.52 15.58 2.98
CA ALA A 91 24.38 14.43 3.20
C ALA A 91 23.59 13.10 3.19
N MET A 92 22.37 13.11 3.76
CA MET A 92 21.47 11.98 3.71
C MET A 92 21.09 11.67 2.26
N LYS A 93 20.66 12.66 1.47
CA LYS A 93 20.27 12.47 0.05
C LYS A 93 21.42 12.00 -0.84
N ALA A 94 22.66 12.41 -0.54
CA ALA A 94 23.86 11.97 -1.26
C ALA A 94 24.28 10.53 -0.92
N SER A 95 23.75 9.93 0.15
CA SER A 95 24.10 8.57 0.55
C SER A 95 23.47 7.52 -0.37
N LYS A 96 24.27 6.52 -0.77
CA LYS A 96 23.79 5.33 -1.51
C LYS A 96 22.64 4.57 -0.82
N ASN A 97 22.52 4.68 0.51
CA ASN A 97 21.47 4.01 1.28
C ASN A 97 20.16 4.81 1.34
N TYR A 98 20.15 6.06 0.88
CA TYR A 98 18.98 6.93 0.92
C TYR A 98 17.83 6.37 0.09
N HIS A 99 18.14 5.85 -1.10
CA HIS A 99 17.13 5.23 -1.95
C HIS A 99 16.40 4.08 -1.22
N THR A 100 17.14 3.21 -0.50
CA THR A 100 16.53 2.15 0.32
C THR A 100 15.63 2.71 1.41
N TYR A 101 16.02 3.84 2.03
CA TYR A 101 15.18 4.51 3.02
C TYR A 101 13.89 5.09 2.40
N GLN A 102 13.96 5.66 1.20
CA GLN A 102 12.79 6.16 0.47
C GLN A 102 11.82 5.03 0.13
N VAL A 103 12.33 3.90 -0.39
CA VAL A 103 11.51 2.72 -0.68
C VAL A 103 10.80 2.21 0.58
N TYR A 104 11.50 2.21 1.72
CA TYR A 104 10.89 1.87 3.00
C TYR A 104 9.75 2.83 3.39
N LEU A 105 9.97 4.14 3.30
CA LEU A 105 8.94 5.13 3.62
C LEU A 105 7.70 4.98 2.73
N TYR A 106 7.92 4.76 1.43
CA TYR A 106 6.85 4.51 0.47
C TYR A 106 6.03 3.26 0.82
N LYS A 107 6.68 2.16 1.23
CA LYS A 107 5.98 0.94 1.67
C LYS A 107 5.19 1.15 2.96
N VAL A 108 5.72 1.91 3.91
CA VAL A 108 4.99 2.24 5.15
C VAL A 108 3.76 3.10 4.85
N GLU A 109 3.90 4.11 3.99
CA GLU A 109 2.77 4.89 3.52
C GLU A 109 1.74 3.99 2.83
N GLY A 110 2.16 3.15 1.90
CA GLY A 110 1.29 2.21 1.20
C GLY A 110 0.45 1.33 2.14
N LEU A 111 1.09 0.69 3.13
CA LEU A 111 0.41 -0.14 4.12
C LEU A 111 -0.59 0.65 4.98
N LYS A 112 -0.22 1.87 5.37
CA LYS A 112 -1.11 2.76 6.11
C LYS A 112 -2.34 3.15 5.28
N LEU A 113 -2.14 3.47 4.00
CA LEU A 113 -3.23 3.81 3.09
C LEU A 113 -4.11 2.60 2.78
N ASP A 114 -3.53 1.40 2.65
CA ASP A 114 -4.29 0.16 2.48
C ASP A 114 -5.18 -0.11 3.71
N LYS A 115 -4.67 0.12 4.93
CA LYS A 115 -5.47 0.03 6.14
C LYS A 115 -6.62 1.04 6.13
N TRP A 116 -6.39 2.26 5.64
CA TRP A 116 -7.43 3.28 5.55
C TRP A 116 -8.51 2.90 4.53
N VAL A 117 -8.13 2.47 3.33
CA VAL A 117 -9.09 2.13 2.27
C VAL A 117 -9.80 0.82 2.54
N TYR A 118 -9.06 -0.27 2.77
CA TYR A 118 -9.62 -1.62 2.82
C TYR A 118 -9.94 -2.09 4.23
N GLY A 119 -9.18 -1.64 5.24
CA GLY A 119 -9.40 -2.06 6.63
C GLY A 119 -10.47 -1.23 7.34
N ASN A 120 -10.37 0.10 7.23
CA ASN A 120 -11.23 1.03 7.96
C ASN A 120 -12.38 1.59 7.11
N MET A 121 -12.33 1.41 5.79
CA MET A 121 -13.24 2.07 4.83
C MET A 121 -13.31 3.59 5.07
N ASP A 122 -12.16 4.21 5.32
CA ASP A 122 -12.06 5.66 5.47
C ASP A 122 -12.47 6.33 4.16
N THR A 123 -13.23 7.41 4.27
CA THR A 123 -13.81 8.13 3.14
C THR A 123 -12.91 9.28 2.72
N SER A 124 -13.03 9.74 1.47
CA SER A 124 -12.31 10.91 0.94
C SER A 124 -12.31 12.07 1.92
N SER A 125 -13.51 12.50 2.34
CA SER A 125 -13.68 13.69 3.17
C SER A 125 -13.18 13.50 4.60
N LYS A 126 -13.25 12.27 5.14
CA LYS A 126 -12.66 11.93 6.44
C LYS A 126 -11.14 12.11 6.42
N VAL A 127 -10.47 11.64 5.36
CA VAL A 127 -9.01 11.76 5.23
C VAL A 127 -8.59 13.21 4.92
N TRP A 128 -9.36 13.91 4.08
CA TRP A 128 -9.15 15.34 3.80
C TRP A 128 -9.17 16.18 5.09
N LYS A 129 -10.20 15.98 5.93
CA LYS A 129 -10.35 16.62 7.25
C LYS A 129 -9.21 16.24 8.20
N ARG A 130 -8.83 14.95 8.25
CA ARG A 130 -7.71 14.46 9.07
C ARG A 130 -6.39 15.18 8.77
N PHE A 131 -6.14 15.53 7.51
CA PHE A 131 -4.94 16.28 7.14
C PHE A 131 -5.05 17.78 7.36
N GLY A 132 -6.25 18.30 7.59
CA GLY A 132 -6.51 19.72 7.71
C GLY A 132 -6.34 20.47 6.39
N LEU A 133 -6.59 19.80 5.25
CA LEU A 133 -6.37 20.39 3.92
C LEU A 133 -7.37 21.51 3.63
N GLY A 134 -8.61 21.40 4.12
CA GLY A 134 -9.63 22.43 3.94
C GLY A 134 -9.28 23.77 4.59
N GLN A 135 -8.47 23.77 5.65
CA GLN A 135 -8.05 24.95 6.42
C GLN A 135 -6.85 25.67 5.81
N MET A 136 -6.18 25.06 4.83
CA MET A 136 -5.05 25.68 4.14
C MET A 136 -5.52 26.61 3.02
N THR A 137 -4.77 27.69 2.79
CA THR A 137 -4.92 28.46 1.55
C THR A 137 -4.55 27.60 0.33
N SER A 138 -4.98 28.01 -0.87
CA SER A 138 -4.65 27.28 -2.11
C SER A 138 -3.14 27.08 -2.28
N ALA A 139 -2.34 28.12 -2.03
CA ALA A 139 -0.88 28.05 -2.13
C ALA A 139 -0.26 27.09 -1.10
N GLN A 140 -0.67 27.19 0.17
CA GLN A 140 -0.19 26.29 1.24
C GLN A 140 -0.55 24.84 0.96
N ARG A 141 -1.75 24.60 0.43
CA ARG A 141 -2.23 23.25 0.13
C ARG A 141 -1.43 22.61 -0.99
N LYS A 142 -1.21 23.35 -2.08
CA LYS A 142 -0.48 22.87 -3.27
C LYS A 142 0.96 22.48 -2.96
N SER A 143 1.63 23.18 -2.04
CA SER A 143 3.00 22.86 -1.63
C SER A 143 3.09 21.88 -0.46
N SER A 144 1.95 21.45 0.10
CA SER A 144 1.94 20.61 1.29
C SER A 144 2.23 19.14 0.96
N PRO A 145 3.16 18.47 1.68
CA PRO A 145 3.30 17.02 1.58
C PRO A 145 2.04 16.28 2.03
N LYS A 146 1.15 16.92 2.80
CA LYS A 146 -0.14 16.34 3.18
C LYS A 146 -1.07 16.16 1.98
N LEU A 147 -1.04 17.09 1.01
CA LEU A 147 -1.82 16.95 -0.21
C LEU A 147 -1.29 15.78 -1.04
N GLN A 148 0.03 15.61 -1.12
CA GLN A 148 0.65 14.49 -1.83
C GLN A 148 0.20 13.13 -1.26
N THR A 149 0.28 12.93 0.07
CA THR A 149 -0.22 11.71 0.70
C THR A 149 -1.73 11.53 0.53
N TYR A 150 -2.50 12.62 0.52
CA TYR A 150 -3.92 12.57 0.23
C TYR A 150 -4.22 12.15 -1.21
N GLU A 151 -3.45 12.59 -2.19
CA GLU A 151 -3.58 12.18 -3.59
C GLU A 151 -3.20 10.70 -3.78
N HIS A 152 -2.17 10.20 -3.06
CA HIS A 152 -1.89 8.76 -2.99
C HIS A 152 -3.06 7.96 -2.39
N PHE A 153 -3.71 8.51 -1.35
CA PHE A 153 -4.92 7.92 -0.77
C PHE A 153 -6.07 7.90 -1.78
N LEU A 154 -6.37 9.04 -2.42
CA LEU A 154 -7.46 9.15 -3.40
C LEU A 154 -7.29 8.16 -4.54
N LYS A 155 -6.07 8.00 -5.07
CA LYS A 155 -5.81 7.01 -6.10
C LYS A 155 -6.20 5.59 -5.66
N LYS A 156 -5.82 5.18 -4.45
CA LYS A 156 -6.17 3.86 -3.90
C LYS A 156 -7.67 3.73 -3.62
N TYR A 157 -8.28 4.78 -3.06
CA TYR A 157 -9.71 4.84 -2.78
C TYR A 157 -10.53 4.70 -4.07
N ASP A 158 -10.18 5.48 -5.08
CA ASP A 158 -10.81 5.45 -6.40
C ASP A 158 -10.56 4.12 -7.14
N ASP A 159 -9.36 3.55 -7.07
CA ASP A 159 -9.10 2.19 -7.56
C ASP A 159 -10.02 1.15 -6.89
N ALA A 160 -10.30 1.29 -5.59
CA ALA A 160 -11.19 0.38 -4.88
C ALA A 160 -12.66 0.57 -5.30
N VAL A 161 -13.11 1.81 -5.50
CA VAL A 161 -14.44 2.11 -6.04
C VAL A 161 -14.59 1.53 -7.44
N TYR A 162 -13.62 1.79 -8.33
CA TYR A 162 -13.65 1.36 -9.71
C TYR A 162 -13.60 -0.18 -9.86
N LYS A 163 -12.69 -0.85 -9.15
CA LYS A 163 -12.44 -2.31 -9.33
C LYS A 163 -13.33 -3.20 -8.47
N HIS A 164 -13.75 -2.70 -7.30
CA HIS A 164 -14.45 -3.51 -6.30
C HIS A 164 -15.86 -3.00 -5.99
N GLY A 165 -16.32 -1.95 -6.66
CA GLY A 165 -17.67 -1.43 -6.50
C GLY A 165 -17.94 -0.82 -5.12
N PHE A 166 -16.89 -0.35 -4.43
CA PHE A 166 -17.06 0.32 -3.15
C PHE A 166 -17.94 1.56 -3.31
N ALA A 167 -18.75 1.87 -2.29
CA ALA A 167 -19.60 3.05 -2.33
C ALA A 167 -18.74 4.33 -2.41
N PHE A 168 -18.90 5.06 -3.52
CA PHE A 168 -18.26 6.34 -3.69
C PHE A 168 -18.93 7.40 -2.82
N GLN A 169 -18.14 8.07 -1.99
CA GLN A 169 -18.58 9.24 -1.24
C GLN A 169 -18.08 10.50 -1.91
N PHE A 170 -19.02 11.38 -2.22
CA PHE A 170 -18.72 12.65 -2.85
C PHE A 170 -17.86 13.53 -1.94
N PRO A 171 -16.82 14.16 -2.51
CA PRO A 171 -16.08 15.23 -1.85
C PRO A 171 -17.01 16.33 -1.30
N GLU A 172 -16.75 16.78 -0.08
CA GLU A 172 -17.60 17.77 0.62
C GLU A 172 -17.23 19.23 0.26
N SER A 173 -16.14 19.44 -0.49
CA SER A 173 -15.67 20.78 -0.84
C SER A 173 -15.13 20.86 -2.27
N LYS A 174 -15.25 22.04 -2.89
CA LYS A 174 -14.73 22.29 -4.24
C LYS A 174 -13.26 21.89 -4.41
N PRO A 175 -12.34 22.23 -3.49
CA PRO A 175 -10.94 21.87 -3.71
C PRO A 175 -10.63 20.38 -3.51
N GLU A 176 -11.45 19.69 -2.71
CA GLU A 176 -11.38 18.24 -2.58
C GLU A 176 -11.89 17.56 -3.87
N MET A 177 -12.95 18.10 -4.46
CA MET A 177 -13.44 17.69 -5.78
C MET A 177 -12.37 17.92 -6.86
N GLU A 178 -11.72 19.08 -6.88
CA GLU A 178 -10.61 19.35 -7.82
C GLU A 178 -9.47 18.32 -7.69
N ALA A 179 -9.12 17.89 -6.48
CA ALA A 179 -8.13 16.83 -6.29
C ALA A 179 -8.62 15.47 -6.81
N THR A 180 -9.91 15.17 -6.62
CA THR A 180 -10.54 13.93 -7.13
C THR A 180 -10.53 13.91 -8.66
N LEU A 181 -10.92 15.01 -9.30
CA LEU A 181 -10.89 15.15 -10.76
C LEU A 181 -9.48 14.94 -11.33
N ARG A 182 -8.45 15.52 -10.69
CA ARG A 182 -7.05 15.29 -11.10
C ARG A 182 -6.65 13.82 -11.05
N ILE A 183 -7.15 13.06 -10.06
CA ILE A 183 -6.87 11.63 -9.98
C ILE A 183 -7.59 10.86 -11.07
N TRP A 184 -8.85 11.18 -11.37
CA TRP A 184 -9.58 10.55 -12.47
C TRP A 184 -8.93 10.80 -13.82
N GLU A 185 -8.51 12.04 -14.08
CA GLU A 185 -7.74 12.42 -15.26
C GLU A 185 -6.40 11.66 -15.32
N ALA A 186 -5.60 11.71 -14.25
CA ALA A 186 -4.28 11.07 -14.21
C ALA A 186 -4.33 9.54 -14.30
N THR A 187 -5.47 8.92 -13.98
CA THR A 187 -5.68 7.47 -14.08
C THR A 187 -6.50 7.06 -15.29
N ASN A 188 -6.80 8.01 -16.19
CA ASN A 188 -7.59 7.80 -17.41
C ASN A 188 -8.91 7.09 -17.12
N ARG A 189 -9.67 7.57 -16.14
CA ARG A 189 -10.96 6.96 -15.83
C ARG A 189 -11.94 7.12 -16.99
N PRO A 190 -12.71 6.07 -17.34
CA PRO A 190 -13.72 6.17 -18.38
C PRO A 190 -14.72 7.28 -18.09
N GLU A 191 -15.13 8.01 -19.13
CA GLU A 191 -16.11 9.08 -19.01
C GLU A 191 -17.43 8.58 -18.40
N SER A 192 -17.88 7.38 -18.78
CA SER A 192 -19.08 6.74 -18.21
C SER A 192 -18.96 6.52 -16.70
N TYR A 193 -17.81 6.06 -16.22
CA TYR A 193 -17.55 5.93 -14.78
C TYR A 193 -17.64 7.27 -14.07
N VAL A 194 -17.02 8.31 -14.63
CA VAL A 194 -17.03 9.66 -14.06
C VAL A 194 -18.43 10.26 -14.06
N LYS A 195 -19.18 10.17 -15.16
CA LYS A 195 -20.58 10.65 -15.26
C LYS A 195 -21.50 9.95 -14.27
N LYS A 196 -21.39 8.61 -14.17
CA LYS A 196 -22.12 7.81 -13.19
C LYS A 196 -21.81 8.28 -11.76
N LEU A 197 -20.53 8.44 -11.43
CA LEU A 197 -20.14 8.91 -10.11
C LEU A 197 -20.63 10.31 -9.83
N LEU A 198 -20.58 11.22 -10.80
CA LEU A 198 -21.06 12.60 -10.67
C LEU A 198 -22.59 12.73 -10.72
N LYS A 199 -23.32 11.65 -10.99
CA LYS A 199 -24.78 11.63 -11.19
C LYS A 199 -25.24 12.58 -12.31
N ILE A 200 -24.42 12.69 -13.36
CA ILE A 200 -24.71 13.50 -14.55
C ILE A 200 -25.22 12.59 -15.69
N ASP A 201 -25.17 11.27 -15.50
CA ASP A 201 -25.67 10.30 -16.47
C ASP A 201 -27.17 10.50 -16.70
N ASP A 202 -27.48 11.04 -17.87
CA ASP A 202 -28.79 11.49 -18.36
C ASP A 202 -29.59 10.36 -19.04
N GLY A 203 -29.17 9.11 -18.83
CA GLY A 203 -29.89 7.91 -19.25
C GLY A 203 -29.83 7.72 -20.75
N GLU A 204 -28.89 6.91 -21.21
CA GLU A 204 -29.11 5.89 -22.24
C GLU A 204 -27.88 4.94 -22.31
N ASP A 205 -28.19 3.67 -22.03
CA ASP A 205 -27.53 2.43 -22.43
C ASP A 205 -26.22 1.88 -21.82
N GLU A 206 -26.43 0.70 -21.21
CA GLU A 206 -25.66 -0.54 -21.39
C GLU A 206 -24.26 -0.63 -20.75
N PHE A 207 -24.25 -0.80 -19.43
CA PHE A 207 -23.23 -1.65 -18.81
C PHE A 207 -23.84 -3.01 -18.51
N ASP A 208 -23.55 -3.95 -19.40
CA ASP A 208 -23.75 -5.37 -19.22
C ASP A 208 -23.12 -5.78 -17.88
N VAL A 209 -23.98 -5.98 -16.88
CA VAL A 209 -23.57 -6.32 -15.53
C VAL A 209 -23.10 -7.75 -15.58
N ILE A 210 -21.78 -7.95 -15.60
CA ILE A 210 -21.18 -9.23 -15.20
C ILE A 210 -21.45 -9.37 -13.69
N THR A 211 -22.67 -9.77 -13.38
CA THR A 211 -23.07 -10.36 -12.11
C THR A 211 -22.47 -11.76 -12.07
N HIS A 212 -21.19 -11.86 -11.71
CA HIS A 212 -20.75 -13.07 -11.03
C HIS A 212 -21.23 -12.96 -9.58
N SER A 213 -22.34 -13.65 -9.31
CA SER A 213 -22.70 -14.29 -8.04
C SER A 213 -21.53 -14.33 -7.05
N VAL A 214 -21.65 -13.87 -5.81
CA VAL A 214 -22.37 -14.51 -4.70
C VAL A 214 -22.26 -13.54 -3.52
N VAL A 215 -23.37 -13.20 -2.85
CA VAL A 215 -23.59 -13.34 -1.39
C VAL A 215 -25.02 -12.86 -1.09
N THR A 216 -25.92 -13.81 -0.97
CA THR A 216 -27.22 -13.71 -0.29
C THR A 216 -27.00 -14.03 1.19
N TYR A 217 -27.32 -13.14 2.14
CA TYR A 217 -27.71 -13.55 3.51
C TYR A 217 -28.81 -12.63 4.10
N TYR A 218 -30.02 -13.22 4.18
CA TYR A 218 -31.14 -13.14 5.14
C TYR A 218 -31.85 -11.82 5.50
N LYS A 219 -33.10 -11.78 5.01
CA LYS A 219 -34.30 -11.29 5.71
C LYS A 219 -34.45 -12.03 7.06
N SER A 220 -34.57 -11.30 8.17
CA SER A 220 -35.20 -11.84 9.38
C SER A 220 -36.52 -11.11 9.59
N GLU A 221 -37.61 -11.83 9.40
CA GLU A 221 -38.93 -11.47 9.89
C GLU A 221 -38.92 -11.54 11.42
N LYS A 222 -39.42 -10.48 12.06
CA LYS A 222 -40.33 -10.55 13.21
C LYS A 222 -41.27 -9.37 13.16
#